data_AF-F4X5Z4-F1
#
_entry.id   AF-F4X5Z4-F1
#
_cell.length_a   1.000
_cell.length_b   1.000
_cell.length_c   1.000
_cell.angle_alpha   90.00
_cell.angle_beta   90.00
_cell.angle_gamma   90.00
#
_symmetry.space_group_name_H-M   'P 1'
#
loop_
_entity.id
_entity.type
_entity.pdbx_description
1 polymer ?
#
loop_
_entity_poly.entity_id
_entity_poly.type
_entity_poly.pdbx_seq_one_letter_code
_entity_poly.pdbx_strand_id
1 'polypeptide(L)'
;FNLKKSAAEAHRLLVEAYGEAALSERSCREWFQKFKNSEFDVEDKERSGRPKVYEDAELESLLDEDSCQTQEALALTLGVTQPVISHRLKSLGMIQKQGNWVPYEL
;
A
#
# COMPACT_ATOMS: atom_id res chain seq x y z
N PHE A 1 18.09 -27.14 -2.38
CA PHE A 1 19.14 -26.10 -2.43
C PHE A 1 20.31 -26.43 -1.51
N ASN A 2 20.23 -26.28 -0.18
CA ASN A 2 21.32 -26.69 0.75
C ASN A 2 21.50 -28.21 0.86
N LEU A 3 20.40 -28.97 0.81
CA LEU A 3 20.41 -30.44 0.80
C LEU A 3 20.58 -31.04 -0.60
N LYS A 4 20.95 -30.24 -1.62
CA LYS A 4 21.10 -30.63 -3.04
C LYS A 4 19.90 -31.36 -3.69
N LYS A 5 18.74 -31.42 -3.02
CA LYS A 5 17.47 -31.89 -3.59
C LYS A 5 16.98 -30.98 -4.71
N SER A 6 16.36 -31.57 -5.71
CA SER A 6 15.64 -30.91 -6.81
C SER A 6 14.27 -30.38 -6.38
N ALA A 7 13.67 -29.52 -7.20
CA ALA A 7 12.32 -28.99 -6.95
C ALA A 7 11.26 -30.11 -6.91
N ALA A 8 11.40 -31.13 -7.75
CA ALA A 8 10.47 -32.26 -7.80
C ALA A 8 10.56 -33.14 -6.54
N GLU A 9 11.78 -33.38 -6.03
CA GLU A 9 11.97 -34.11 -4.78
C GLU A 9 11.44 -33.33 -3.57
N ALA A 10 11.66 -32.01 -3.55
CA ALA A 10 11.11 -31.15 -2.51
C ALA A 10 9.57 -31.16 -2.54
N HIS A 11 8.96 -31.08 -3.72
CA HIS A 11 7.51 -31.19 -3.88
C HIS A 11 6.97 -32.52 -3.35
N ARG A 12 7.61 -33.66 -3.68
CA ARG A 12 7.20 -34.97 -3.16
C ARG A 12 7.21 -35.03 -1.63
N LEU A 13 8.26 -34.47 -1.01
CA LEU A 13 8.37 -34.42 0.45
C LEU A 13 7.32 -33.50 1.08
N LEU A 14 6.99 -32.38 0.42
CA LEU A 14 5.93 -31.49 0.87
C LEU A 14 4.56 -32.18 0.79
N VAL A 15 4.27 -32.90 -0.28
CA VAL A 15 3.02 -33.68 -0.42
C VAL A 15 2.96 -34.81 0.61
N GLU A 16 4.06 -35.50 0.87
CA GLU A 16 4.13 -36.54 1.91
C GLU A 16 3.85 -35.98 3.31
N ALA A 17 4.37 -34.79 3.63
CA ALA A 17 4.20 -34.16 4.94
C ALA A 17 2.86 -33.41 5.13
N TYR A 18 2.36 -32.76 4.08
CA TYR A 18 1.22 -31.82 4.16
C TYR A 18 0.00 -32.23 3.32
N GLY A 19 0.09 -33.29 2.51
CA GLY A 19 -1.01 -33.77 1.68
C GLY A 19 -1.54 -32.70 0.73
N GLU A 20 -2.85 -32.47 0.76
CA GLU A 20 -3.55 -31.48 -0.08
C GLU A 20 -3.18 -30.02 0.25
N ALA A 21 -2.66 -29.75 1.45
CA ALA A 21 -2.20 -28.42 1.84
C ALA A 21 -0.80 -28.08 1.31
N ALA A 22 -0.13 -29.02 0.63
CA ALA A 22 1.18 -28.80 0.06
C ALA A 22 1.17 -27.77 -1.09
N LEU A 23 2.29 -27.08 -1.27
CA LEU A 23 2.48 -26.20 -2.43
C LEU A 23 2.44 -27.00 -3.73
N SER A 24 1.88 -26.39 -4.78
CA SER A 24 1.92 -26.98 -6.12
C SER A 24 3.35 -27.17 -6.63
N GLU A 25 3.55 -28.11 -7.56
CA GLU A 25 4.85 -28.33 -8.19
C GLU A 25 5.37 -27.06 -8.89
N ARG A 26 4.46 -26.29 -9.49
CA ARG A 26 4.78 -25.00 -10.12
C ARG A 26 5.34 -24.01 -9.10
N SER A 27 4.67 -23.84 -7.97
CA SER A 27 5.13 -22.96 -6.89
C SER A 27 6.49 -23.40 -6.36
N CYS A 28 6.71 -24.72 -6.20
CA CYS A 28 8.02 -25.25 -5.81
C CYS A 28 9.13 -24.88 -6.81
N ARG A 29 8.85 -24.98 -8.12
CA ARG A 29 9.81 -24.60 -9.17
C ARG A 29 10.11 -23.11 -9.17
N GLU A 30 9.09 -22.26 -9.01
CA GLU A 30 9.24 -20.80 -8.92
C GLU A 30 10.11 -20.39 -7.71
N TRP A 31 9.87 -20.96 -6.53
CA TRP A 31 10.72 -20.75 -5.35
C TRP A 31 12.15 -21.23 -5.56
N PHE A 32 12.35 -22.40 -6.18
CA PHE A 32 13.69 -22.87 -6.51
C PHE A 32 14.43 -21.95 -7.49
N GLN A 33 13.71 -21.30 -8.40
CA GLN A 33 14.30 -20.31 -9.29
C GLN A 33 14.72 -19.04 -8.51
N LYS A 34 13.90 -18.57 -7.57
CA LYS A 34 14.28 -17.46 -6.66
C LYS A 34 15.53 -17.81 -5.86
N PHE A 35 15.59 -19.00 -5.25
CA PHE A 35 16.75 -19.43 -4.47
C PHE A 35 18.04 -19.52 -5.31
N LYS A 36 17.94 -19.93 -6.58
CA LYS A 36 19.09 -19.91 -7.52
C LYS A 36 19.58 -18.49 -7.81
N ASN A 37 18.67 -17.51 -7.79
CA ASN A 37 18.98 -16.10 -7.96
C ASN A 37 19.39 -15.42 -6.65
N SER A 38 19.71 -16.20 -5.60
CA SER A 38 20.06 -15.72 -4.26
C SER A 38 18.96 -14.89 -3.57
N GLU A 39 17.71 -15.04 -4.00
CA GLU A 39 16.55 -14.43 -3.37
C GLU A 39 15.97 -15.42 -2.35
N PHE A 40 16.33 -15.21 -1.08
CA PHE A 40 15.93 -16.06 0.04
C PHE A 40 14.87 -15.43 0.95
N ASP A 41 14.43 -14.22 0.62
CA ASP A 41 13.31 -13.58 1.31
C ASP A 41 12.03 -14.39 1.05
N VAL A 42 11.39 -14.79 2.15
CA VAL A 42 10.15 -15.59 2.12
C VAL A 42 8.92 -14.71 2.17
N GLU A 43 9.06 -13.44 2.52
CA GLU A 43 7.95 -12.51 2.58
C GLU A 43 7.46 -12.15 1.18
N ASP A 44 6.16 -11.88 1.09
CA ASP A 44 5.60 -11.33 -0.13
C ASP A 44 6.21 -9.95 -0.39
N LYS A 45 6.68 -9.74 -1.63
CA LYS A 45 7.05 -8.40 -2.07
C LYS A 45 5.86 -7.48 -1.98
N GLU A 46 6.16 -6.18 -1.85
CA GLU A 46 5.15 -5.14 -1.95
C GLU A 46 4.27 -5.39 -3.18
N ARG A 47 2.99 -5.63 -2.93
CA ARG A 47 2.02 -5.88 -3.99
C ARG A 47 1.73 -4.54 -4.65
N SER A 48 1.59 -4.52 -5.97
CA SER A 48 1.04 -3.36 -6.66
C SER A 48 -0.36 -3.11 -6.10
N GLY A 49 -0.49 -2.07 -5.27
CA GLY A 49 -1.76 -1.65 -4.71
C GLY A 49 -2.67 -1.03 -5.77
N ARG A 50 -3.82 -0.52 -5.33
CA ARG A 50 -4.66 0.31 -6.19
C ARG A 50 -3.88 1.56 -6.61
N PRO A 51 -3.86 1.93 -7.90
CA PRO A 51 -3.27 3.19 -8.34
C PRO A 51 -3.84 4.37 -7.55
N LYS A 52 -2.98 5.31 -7.16
CA LYS A 52 -3.40 6.58 -6.56
C LYS A 52 -4.20 7.38 -7.58
N VAL A 53 -5.28 8.02 -7.11
CA VAL A 53 -6.13 8.89 -7.94
C VAL A 53 -5.58 10.32 -7.99
N TYR A 54 -4.85 10.73 -6.95
CA TYR A 54 -4.16 12.01 -6.83
C TYR A 54 -2.90 11.84 -5.97
N GLU A 55 -1.93 12.75 -6.12
CA GLU A 55 -0.73 12.84 -5.30
C GLU A 55 -0.89 13.82 -4.13
N ASP A 56 -0.10 13.64 -3.08
CA ASP A 56 -0.15 14.53 -1.90
C ASP A 56 0.08 15.99 -2.26
N ALA A 57 1.01 16.24 -3.18
CA ALA A 57 1.32 17.58 -3.65
C ALA A 57 0.10 18.30 -4.25
N GLU A 58 -0.82 17.57 -4.88
CA GLU A 58 -2.05 18.16 -5.45
C GLU A 58 -3.04 18.55 -4.35
N LEU A 59 -3.13 17.75 -3.28
CA LEU A 59 -3.95 18.09 -2.13
C LEU A 59 -3.35 19.25 -1.33
N GLU A 60 -2.02 19.26 -1.16
CA GLU A 60 -1.29 20.34 -0.49
C GLU A 60 -1.41 21.66 -1.25
N SER A 61 -1.28 21.66 -2.57
CA SER A 61 -1.42 22.89 -3.36
C SER A 61 -2.82 23.52 -3.22
N LEU A 62 -3.88 22.71 -3.17
CA LEU A 62 -5.24 23.21 -2.96
C LEU A 62 -5.41 23.86 -1.58
N LEU A 63 -4.72 23.34 -0.56
CA LEU A 63 -4.74 23.88 0.80
C LEU A 63 -3.88 25.13 0.95
N ASP A 64 -2.77 25.23 0.20
CA ASP A 64 -1.95 26.44 0.14
C ASP A 64 -2.68 27.60 -0.54
N GLU A 65 -3.50 27.29 -1.55
CA GLU A 65 -4.38 28.27 -2.20
C GLU A 65 -5.50 28.76 -1.28
N ASP A 66 -6.21 27.83 -0.61
CA ASP A 66 -7.23 28.15 0.37
C ASP A 66 -7.30 27.09 1.48
N SER A 67 -6.74 27.44 2.63
CA SER A 67 -6.70 26.57 3.81
C SER A 67 -8.07 26.34 4.48
N CYS A 68 -9.09 27.12 4.10
CA CYS A 68 -10.44 27.04 4.69
C CYS A 68 -11.40 26.14 3.91
N GLN A 69 -10.94 25.45 2.86
CA GLN A 69 -11.79 24.57 2.05
C GLN A 69 -12.37 23.39 2.85
N THR A 70 -13.58 22.97 2.46
CA THR A 70 -14.22 21.79 3.03
C THR A 70 -13.68 20.51 2.41
N GLN A 71 -13.73 19.40 3.16
CA GLN A 71 -13.31 18.10 2.63
C GLN A 71 -14.18 17.63 1.45
N GLU A 72 -15.44 18.09 1.37
CA GLU A 72 -16.32 17.81 0.23
C GLU A 72 -15.88 18.55 -1.03
N ALA A 73 -15.48 19.83 -0.91
CA ALA A 73 -14.97 20.59 -2.05
C ALA A 73 -13.67 19.98 -2.60
N LEU A 74 -12.73 19.63 -1.72
CA LEU A 74 -11.49 18.95 -2.09
C LEU A 74 -11.76 17.60 -2.77
N ALA A 75 -12.74 16.84 -2.28
CA ALA A 75 -13.12 15.55 -2.84
C ALA A 75 -13.68 15.70 -4.26
N LEU A 76 -14.53 16.70 -4.49
CA LEU A 76 -15.06 17.01 -5.83
C LEU A 76 -13.94 17.41 -6.80
N THR A 77 -13.01 18.27 -6.37
CA THR A 77 -11.88 18.72 -7.20
C THR A 77 -10.94 17.57 -7.56
N LEU A 78 -10.62 16.70 -6.60
CA LEU A 78 -9.72 15.56 -6.80
C LEU A 78 -10.41 14.31 -7.35
N GLY A 79 -11.72 14.36 -7.64
CA GLY A 79 -12.48 13.24 -8.19
C GLY A 79 -12.52 12.00 -7.27
N VAL A 80 -12.46 12.21 -5.95
CA VAL A 80 -12.50 11.15 -4.94
C VAL A 80 -13.69 11.33 -4.00
N THR A 81 -13.88 10.39 -3.08
CA THR A 81 -14.91 10.52 -2.05
C THR A 81 -14.36 11.28 -0.83
N GLN A 82 -15.23 12.00 -0.13
CA GLN A 82 -14.85 12.76 1.07
C GLN A 82 -14.10 11.93 2.15
N PRO A 83 -14.42 10.64 2.40
CA PRO A 83 -13.66 9.83 3.34
C PRO A 83 -12.19 9.63 2.94
N VAL A 84 -11.87 9.60 1.64
CA VAL A 84 -10.48 9.50 1.15
C VAL A 84 -9.70 10.75 1.54
N ILE A 85 -10.30 11.94 1.38
CA ILE A 85 -9.70 13.20 1.81
C ILE A 85 -9.52 13.20 3.33
N SER A 86 -10.56 12.82 4.08
CA SER A 86 -10.52 12.76 5.55
C SER A 86 -9.38 11.87 6.07
N HIS A 87 -9.24 10.67 5.50
CA HIS A 87 -8.17 9.76 5.86
C HIS A 87 -6.81 10.35 5.50
N ARG A 88 -6.67 10.93 4.31
CA ARG A 88 -5.37 11.45 3.86
C ARG A 88 -4.89 12.64 4.69
N LEU A 89 -5.76 13.60 4.98
CA LEU A 89 -5.45 14.72 5.88
C LEU A 89 -4.96 14.24 7.25
N LYS A 90 -5.59 13.18 7.80
CA LYS A 90 -5.12 12.56 9.05
C LYS A 90 -3.75 11.90 8.90
N SER A 91 -3.50 11.19 7.80
CA SER A 91 -2.18 10.60 7.52
C SER A 91 -1.08 11.65 7.35
N LEU A 92 -1.42 12.83 6.84
CA LEU A 92 -0.53 14.00 6.74
C LEU A 92 -0.38 14.77 8.06
N GLY A 93 -1.08 14.36 9.13
CA GLY A 93 -1.03 15.02 10.44
C GLY A 93 -1.76 16.38 10.49
N MET A 94 -2.61 16.67 9.50
CA MET A 94 -3.36 17.92 9.43
C MET A 94 -4.58 17.91 10.37
N ILE A 95 -4.84 19.05 11.01
CA ILE A 95 -5.98 19.25 11.91
C ILE A 95 -6.73 20.53 11.55
N GLN A 96 -8.05 20.51 11.69
CA GLN A 96 -8.88 21.71 11.51
C GLN A 96 -8.77 22.61 12.75
N LYS A 97 -8.46 23.89 12.52
CA LYS A 97 -8.47 24.93 13.55
C LYS A 97 -9.44 26.03 13.15
N GLN A 98 -10.09 26.65 14.12
CA GLN A 98 -10.91 27.83 13.87
C GLN A 98 -10.01 29.05 13.68
N GLY A 99 -10.46 29.98 12.82
CA GLY A 99 -9.78 31.26 12.62
C GLY A 99 -9.84 32.14 13.87
N ASN A 100 -8.85 33.02 14.01
CA ASN A 100 -8.83 33.99 15.10
C ASN A 100 -9.74 35.17 14.78
N TRP A 101 -10.53 35.61 15.76
CA TRP A 101 -11.30 36.84 15.65
C TRP A 101 -10.39 38.04 15.90
N VAL A 102 -10.35 38.99 14.95
CA VAL A 102 -9.57 40.22 15.08
C VAL A 102 -10.53 41.39 15.25
N PRO A 103 -10.55 42.06 16.41
CA PRO A 103 -11.36 43.25 16.61
C PRO A 103 -10.90 44.38 15.68
N TYR A 104 -11.85 45.08 15.07
CA TYR A 104 -11.59 46.28 14.28
C TYR A 104 -11.96 47.51 15.11
N GLU A 105 -11.03 48.46 15.27
CA GLU A 105 -11.30 49.75 15.91
C GLU A 105 -11.68 50.79 14.84
N LEU A 106 -12.76 51.54 15.10
CA LEU A 106 -13.32 52.59 14.23
C LEU A 106 -12.66 53.95 14.47
#